data_AF-A0ABC9CPW0-F1
#
_entry.id   AF-A0ABC9CPW0-F1
#
_cell.length_a   1.000
_cell.length_b   1.000
_cell.length_c   1.000
_cell.angle_alpha   90.00
_cell.angle_beta   90.00
_cell.angle_gamma   90.00
#
_symmetry.space_group_name_H-M   'P 1'
#
loop_
_entity.id
_entity.type
_entity.pdbx_description
1 polymer ?
#
loop_
_entity_poly.entity_id
_entity_poly.type
_entity_poly.pdbx_seq_one_letter_code
_entity_poly.pdbx_strand_id
1 'polypeptide(L)'
;MLVNTAAVGFVAGAGAASCLHPEPPAKLAWQRLPPAGLSCRARPASNGFRTYCMKTWNPFTNRRYEALSYLPPLTPESVAKEVDFILAKGWVPCLEFDKAGEIHRSNSRMPGYYDGRYWTLWKLPMFGCAGGAEVLRELDECRREYPDAYIRLVAFDGSRQCQCMSFVVHKPGHAPAPAAPAA
;
A
#
# COMPACT_ATOMS: atom_id res chain seq x y z
N MET A 1 24.12 43.16 -7.69
CA MET A 1 23.47 44.03 -8.69
C MET A 1 23.55 43.36 -10.05
N LEU A 2 22.43 42.85 -10.55
CA LEU A 2 22.11 42.76 -11.98
C LEU A 2 20.61 42.46 -12.04
N VAL A 3 19.85 43.52 -12.34
CA VAL A 3 18.38 43.55 -12.40
C VAL A 3 17.99 43.12 -13.80
N ASN A 4 17.13 42.11 -13.93
CA ASN A 4 16.52 41.75 -15.21
C ASN A 4 15.02 42.07 -15.14
N THR A 5 14.61 43.02 -15.98
CA THR A 5 13.28 43.61 -16.06
C THR A 5 12.71 43.24 -17.41
N ALA A 6 11.53 42.61 -17.44
CA ALA A 6 10.73 42.49 -18.66
C ALA A 6 9.25 42.67 -18.28
N ALA A 7 8.61 43.58 -19.00
CA ALA A 7 7.39 44.26 -18.66
C ALA A 7 6.12 43.44 -18.92
N VAL A 8 5.14 43.67 -18.04
CA VAL A 8 3.72 43.32 -18.21
C VAL A 8 3.09 44.39 -19.10
N GLY A 9 2.40 43.98 -20.17
CA GLY A 9 1.61 44.86 -21.03
C GLY A 9 0.18 44.37 -21.12
N PHE A 10 -0.74 45.08 -20.46
CA PHE A 10 -2.18 44.91 -20.53
C PHE A 10 -2.74 45.96 -21.49
N VAL A 11 -3.53 45.56 -22.49
CA VAL A 11 -4.31 46.49 -23.32
C VAL A 11 -5.75 46.02 -23.33
N ALA A 12 -6.63 46.87 -22.80
CA ALA A 12 -8.07 46.76 -22.88
C ALA A 12 -8.58 47.40 -24.18
N GLY A 13 -9.51 46.75 -24.86
CA GLY A 13 -10.25 47.31 -25.99
C GLY A 13 -11.62 46.66 -26.09
N ALA A 14 -12.67 47.44 -25.87
CA ALA A 14 -14.07 47.05 -25.92
C ALA A 14 -14.58 46.94 -27.37
N GLY A 15 -15.44 45.96 -27.63
CA GLY A 15 -16.19 45.84 -28.89
C GLY A 15 -17.22 44.72 -28.82
N ALA A 16 -18.48 45.09 -28.61
CA ALA A 16 -19.62 44.18 -28.72
C ALA A 16 -20.03 44.06 -30.20
N ALA A 17 -20.20 42.84 -30.73
CA ALA A 17 -21.12 42.57 -31.85
C ALA A 17 -21.26 41.06 -32.15
N SER A 18 -22.52 40.61 -32.06
CA SER A 18 -23.21 39.60 -32.87
C SER A 18 -22.71 38.15 -32.90
N CYS A 19 -23.57 37.26 -32.38
CA CYS A 19 -23.52 35.81 -32.52
C CYS A 19 -23.83 35.43 -33.98
N LEU A 20 -22.84 34.92 -34.73
CA LEU A 20 -23.05 34.30 -36.03
C LEU A 20 -22.82 32.80 -35.92
N HIS A 21 -23.90 32.04 -36.13
CA HIS A 21 -23.89 30.59 -36.22
C HIS A 21 -22.99 30.10 -37.37
N PRO A 22 -22.14 29.07 -37.18
CA PRO A 22 -21.46 28.42 -38.28
C PRO A 22 -22.43 27.53 -39.08
N GLU A 23 -22.44 27.72 -40.40
CA GLU A 23 -23.11 26.90 -41.41
C GLU A 23 -22.74 25.41 -41.29
N PRO A 24 -23.69 24.48 -41.46
CA PRO A 24 -23.41 23.04 -41.38
C PRO A 24 -22.68 22.56 -42.65
N PRO A 25 -21.58 21.78 -42.54
CA PRO A 25 -20.94 21.23 -43.72
C PRO A 25 -21.85 20.21 -44.44
N ALA A 26 -21.78 20.28 -45.77
CA ALA A 26 -22.61 19.57 -46.73
C ALA A 26 -22.72 18.05 -46.48
N LYS A 27 -23.91 17.54 -46.79
CA LYS A 27 -24.37 16.14 -46.69
C LYS A 27 -23.30 15.14 -47.18
N LEU A 28 -22.72 14.39 -46.25
CA LEU A 28 -21.99 13.17 -46.56
C LEU A 28 -22.99 12.15 -47.11
N ALA A 29 -22.87 11.81 -48.40
CA ALA A 29 -23.71 10.82 -49.05
C ALA A 29 -23.53 9.45 -48.36
N TRP A 30 -24.60 8.92 -47.79
CA TRP A 30 -24.65 7.56 -47.26
C TRP A 30 -24.52 6.56 -48.41
N GLN A 31 -23.29 6.13 -48.72
CA GLN A 31 -23.10 4.97 -49.57
C GLN A 31 -23.70 3.77 -48.83
N ARG A 32 -24.77 3.19 -49.40
CA ARG A 32 -25.34 1.93 -48.92
C ARG A 32 -24.28 0.84 -49.07
N LEU A 33 -23.72 0.38 -47.95
CA LEU A 33 -22.91 -0.83 -47.93
C LEU A 33 -23.78 -2.02 -48.37
N PRO A 34 -23.26 -2.94 -49.20
CA PRO A 34 -24.01 -4.14 -49.61
C PRO A 34 -24.32 -5.01 -48.38
N PRO A 35 -25.42 -5.78 -48.39
CA PRO A 35 -25.79 -6.61 -47.24
C PRO A 35 -24.69 -7.65 -46.99
N ALA A 36 -24.10 -7.59 -45.80
CA ALA A 36 -23.12 -8.57 -45.36
C ALA A 36 -23.74 -9.97 -45.41
N GLY A 37 -23.25 -10.80 -46.33
CA GLY A 37 -23.54 -12.22 -46.37
C GLY A 37 -23.04 -12.91 -45.11
N LEU A 38 -23.81 -13.90 -44.65
CA LEU A 38 -23.50 -14.85 -43.57
C LEU A 38 -22.86 -14.22 -42.33
N SER A 39 -23.72 -13.73 -41.43
CA SER A 39 -23.35 -13.45 -40.05
C SER A 39 -22.78 -14.72 -39.42
N CYS A 40 -21.46 -14.83 -39.35
CA CYS A 40 -20.79 -15.62 -38.33
C CYS A 40 -21.13 -14.97 -37.00
N ARG A 41 -22.26 -15.38 -36.40
CA ARG A 41 -22.62 -14.99 -35.03
C ARG A 41 -21.47 -15.47 -34.15
N ALA A 42 -20.63 -14.55 -33.71
CA ALA A 42 -19.59 -14.85 -32.73
C ALA A 42 -20.27 -15.55 -31.56
N ARG A 43 -19.87 -16.79 -31.27
CA ARG A 43 -20.37 -17.51 -30.10
C ARG A 43 -20.05 -16.65 -28.88
N PRO A 44 -21.02 -16.40 -27.98
CA PRO A 44 -20.70 -15.71 -26.74
C PRO A 44 -19.62 -16.53 -26.04
N ALA A 45 -18.56 -15.85 -25.58
CA ALA A 45 -17.58 -16.48 -24.72
C ALA A 45 -18.32 -17.11 -23.54
N SER A 46 -18.19 -18.43 -23.39
CA SER A 46 -18.79 -19.19 -22.30
C SER A 46 -17.67 -19.68 -21.41
N ASN A 47 -17.74 -19.37 -20.11
CA ASN A 47 -16.77 -19.84 -19.14
C ASN A 47 -16.83 -21.38 -18.91
N GLY A 48 -17.77 -22.07 -19.57
CA GLY A 48 -17.85 -23.54 -19.60
C GLY A 48 -17.93 -24.21 -18.23
N PHE A 49 -17.66 -25.52 -18.20
CA PHE A 49 -17.64 -26.35 -16.99
C PHE A 49 -16.42 -26.06 -16.08
N ARG A 50 -15.50 -25.14 -16.42
CA ARG A 50 -14.27 -24.86 -15.65
C ARG A 50 -14.42 -23.75 -14.60
N THR A 51 -15.63 -23.23 -14.39
CA THR A 51 -15.90 -22.20 -13.38
C THR A 51 -15.56 -22.66 -11.95
N TYR A 52 -15.59 -23.96 -11.67
CA TYR A 52 -15.20 -24.51 -10.35
C TYR A 52 -13.71 -24.33 -10.01
N CYS A 53 -12.83 -24.13 -11.01
CA CYS A 53 -11.40 -23.85 -10.79
C CYS A 53 -11.13 -22.37 -10.51
N MET A 54 -12.09 -21.49 -10.79
CA MET A 54 -11.94 -20.05 -10.55
C MET A 54 -12.11 -19.77 -9.06
N LYS A 55 -11.07 -19.23 -8.43
CA LYS A 55 -11.14 -18.79 -7.04
C LYS A 55 -11.39 -17.29 -7.00
N THR A 56 -12.36 -16.88 -6.19
CA THR A 56 -12.59 -15.48 -5.88
C THR A 56 -11.77 -15.09 -4.67
N TRP A 57 -11.11 -13.94 -4.73
CA TRP A 57 -10.44 -13.37 -3.57
C TRP A 57 -11.47 -12.96 -2.52
N ASN A 58 -11.30 -13.41 -1.27
CA ASN A 58 -12.22 -13.05 -0.19
C ASN A 58 -12.02 -11.56 0.20
N PRO A 59 -13.06 -10.71 0.07
CA PRO A 59 -12.95 -9.28 0.35
C PRO A 59 -13.13 -8.93 1.84
N PHE A 60 -13.62 -9.84 2.69
CA PHE A 60 -14.06 -9.53 4.05
C PHE A 60 -13.03 -9.86 5.13
N THR A 61 -12.32 -10.99 5.02
CA THR A 61 -11.44 -11.49 6.11
C THR A 61 -9.95 -11.35 5.82
N ASN A 62 -9.59 -10.65 4.74
CA ASN A 62 -8.21 -10.56 4.24
C ASN A 62 -7.59 -9.18 4.49
N ARG A 63 -7.70 -8.65 5.71
CA ARG A 63 -7.02 -7.39 6.08
C ARG A 63 -5.50 -7.59 6.02
N ARG A 64 -4.80 -6.60 5.49
CA ARG A 64 -3.35 -6.61 5.24
C ARG A 64 -2.66 -5.53 6.05
N TYR A 65 -1.35 -5.72 6.24
CA TYR A 65 -0.51 -4.89 7.10
C TYR A 65 0.82 -4.57 6.41
N GLU A 66 0.73 -4.12 5.15
CA GLU A 66 1.88 -3.79 4.31
C GLU A 66 2.81 -4.99 4.03
N ALA A 67 4.13 -4.76 4.01
CA ALA A 67 5.13 -5.73 3.59
C ALA A 67 5.02 -7.07 4.35
N LEU A 68 5.27 -8.16 3.63
CA LEU A 68 5.18 -9.56 4.10
C LEU A 68 3.78 -10.04 4.54
N SER A 69 2.77 -9.16 4.62
CA SER A 69 1.44 -9.53 5.14
C SER A 69 0.57 -10.41 4.21
N TYR A 70 1.00 -10.64 2.98
CA TYR A 70 0.41 -11.58 2.02
C TYR A 70 0.98 -12.99 2.14
N LEU A 71 2.13 -13.14 2.79
CA LEU A 71 2.77 -14.43 3.02
C LEU A 71 2.06 -15.19 4.15
N PRO A 72 2.32 -16.50 4.29
CA PRO A 72 2.00 -17.23 5.51
C PRO A 72 2.58 -16.53 6.75
N PRO A 73 1.98 -16.73 7.94
CA PRO A 73 2.49 -16.17 9.18
C PRO A 73 3.98 -16.49 9.38
N LEU A 74 4.77 -15.47 9.69
CA LEU A 74 6.21 -15.63 9.88
C LEU A 74 6.50 -16.45 11.14
N THR A 75 7.36 -17.45 11.00
CA THR A 75 7.91 -18.19 12.16
C THR A 75 8.93 -17.32 12.91
N PRO A 76 9.17 -17.56 14.21
CA PRO A 76 10.19 -16.83 14.96
C PRO A 76 11.57 -16.88 14.30
N GLU A 77 11.93 -18.02 13.70
CA GLU A 77 13.17 -18.19 12.93
C GLU A 77 13.24 -17.30 11.69
N SER A 78 12.11 -17.15 10.98
CA SER A 78 12.04 -16.24 9.82
C SER A 78 12.15 -14.79 10.28
N VAL A 79 11.51 -14.43 11.39
CA VAL A 79 11.64 -13.08 11.97
C VAL A 79 13.09 -12.80 12.38
N ALA A 80 13.79 -13.77 12.99
CA ALA A 80 15.21 -13.63 13.30
C ALA A 80 16.07 -13.38 12.05
N LYS A 81 15.81 -14.09 10.94
CA LYS A 81 16.51 -13.86 9.67
C LYS A 81 16.27 -12.45 9.10
N GLU A 82 15.05 -11.93 9.19
CA GLU A 82 14.76 -10.56 8.79
C GLU A 82 15.49 -9.54 9.68
N VAL A 83 15.63 -9.82 10.99
CA VAL A 83 16.44 -9.01 11.89
C VAL A 83 17.92 -9.06 11.51
N ASP A 84 18.47 -10.23 11.22
CA ASP A 84 19.86 -10.38 10.81
C ASP A 84 20.13 -9.60 9.51
N PHE A 85 19.17 -9.57 8.58
CA PHE A 85 19.23 -8.73 7.39
C PHE A 85 19.25 -7.24 7.73
N ILE A 86 18.40 -6.78 8.65
CA ILE A 86 18.36 -5.39 9.14
C ILE A 86 19.73 -4.99 9.72
N LEU A 87 20.31 -5.85 10.57
CA LEU A 87 21.60 -5.59 11.21
C LEU A 87 22.74 -5.60 10.18
N ALA A 88 22.71 -6.51 9.20
CA ALA A 88 23.70 -6.54 8.11
C ALA A 88 23.67 -5.27 7.24
N LYS A 89 22.52 -4.57 7.16
CA LYS A 89 22.40 -3.27 6.50
C LYS A 89 22.83 -2.09 7.38
N GLY A 90 23.18 -2.31 8.65
CA GLY A 90 23.50 -1.26 9.61
C GLY A 90 22.26 -0.45 10.03
N TRP A 91 21.07 -1.03 9.91
CA TRP A 91 19.82 -0.39 10.33
C TRP A 91 19.47 -0.76 11.78
N VAL A 92 18.71 0.11 12.43
CA VAL A 92 18.33 -0.07 13.84
C VAL A 92 16.91 -0.64 13.92
N PRO A 93 16.71 -1.85 14.47
CA PRO A 93 15.38 -2.42 14.66
C PRO A 93 14.65 -1.74 15.84
N CYS A 94 13.33 -1.69 15.74
CA CYS A 94 12.44 -1.18 16.78
C CYS A 94 11.10 -1.92 16.71
N LEU A 95 10.45 -2.07 17.86
CA LEU A 95 9.11 -2.64 17.95
C LEU A 95 8.08 -1.53 18.17
N GLU A 96 6.93 -1.68 17.52
CA GLU A 96 5.76 -0.83 17.74
C GLU A 96 4.52 -1.70 17.89
N PHE A 97 3.58 -1.26 18.72
CA PHE A 97 2.35 -1.98 18.97
C PHE A 97 1.12 -1.07 18.96
N ASP A 98 -0.01 -1.64 18.58
CA ASP A 98 -1.30 -0.94 18.56
C ASP A 98 -2.46 -1.92 18.72
N LYS A 99 -3.56 -1.47 19.32
CA LYS A 99 -4.77 -2.32 19.49
C LYS A 99 -5.67 -2.32 18.26
N ALA A 100 -5.74 -1.22 17.52
CA ALA A 100 -6.66 -1.08 16.39
C ALA A 100 -6.11 -1.74 15.12
N GLY A 101 -4.82 -1.52 14.82
CA GLY A 101 -4.14 -2.06 13.66
C GLY A 101 -4.72 -1.55 12.33
N GLU A 102 -5.38 -0.39 12.31
CA GLU A 102 -6.07 0.14 11.14
C GLU A 102 -5.87 1.63 10.93
N ILE A 103 -5.89 2.02 9.66
CA ILE A 103 -5.83 3.41 9.23
C ILE A 103 -7.26 3.93 9.07
N HIS A 104 -7.54 5.09 9.64
CA HIS A 104 -8.84 5.77 9.50
C HIS A 104 -8.67 7.27 9.22
N ARG A 105 -9.77 8.00 9.06
CA ARG A 105 -9.77 9.45 8.77
C ARG A 105 -10.86 10.14 9.58
N SER A 106 -10.63 10.27 10.87
CA SER A 106 -11.54 10.94 11.81
C SER A 106 -11.24 12.43 11.92
N ASN A 107 -9.95 12.82 11.91
CA ASN A 107 -9.55 14.20 12.22
C ASN A 107 -9.48 15.13 11.00
N SER A 108 -9.06 14.61 9.84
CA SER A 108 -9.00 15.41 8.61
C SER A 108 -9.12 14.55 7.34
N ARG A 109 -9.60 15.18 6.26
CA ARG A 109 -9.73 14.59 4.93
C ARG A 109 -8.85 15.25 3.87
N MET A 110 -7.90 16.10 4.29
CA MET A 110 -6.92 16.68 3.36
C MET A 110 -6.06 15.57 2.70
N PRO A 111 -5.65 15.75 1.43
CA PRO A 111 -4.75 14.79 0.77
C PRO A 111 -3.50 14.52 1.60
N GLY A 112 -3.12 13.25 1.74
CA GLY A 112 -1.93 12.83 2.53
C GLY A 112 -2.14 12.73 4.04
N TYR A 113 -3.30 13.12 4.58
CA TYR A 113 -3.63 12.96 5.99
C TYR A 113 -4.43 11.69 6.27
N TYR A 114 -3.93 10.89 7.22
CA TYR A 114 -4.55 9.67 7.73
C TYR A 114 -4.21 9.49 9.22
N ASP A 115 -5.20 9.04 9.99
CA ASP A 115 -5.10 8.64 11.39
C ASP A 115 -4.70 7.16 11.48
N GLY A 116 -4.13 6.73 12.62
CA GLY A 116 -3.73 5.32 12.83
C GLY A 116 -2.45 4.88 12.09
N ARG A 117 -1.71 5.82 11.46
CA ARG A 117 -0.40 5.54 10.84
C ARG A 117 0.68 5.24 11.88
N TYR A 118 0.70 6.00 12.96
CA TYR A 118 1.65 5.86 14.06
C TYR A 118 1.12 4.88 15.08
N TRP A 119 2.00 3.98 15.51
CA TRP A 119 1.75 3.01 16.57
C TRP A 119 2.57 3.40 17.80
N THR A 120 2.29 2.79 18.94
CA THR A 120 3.02 3.08 20.18
C THR A 120 4.36 2.37 20.15
N LEU A 121 5.44 3.10 20.41
CA LEU A 121 6.78 2.53 20.43
C LEU A 121 6.96 1.64 21.67
N TRP A 122 7.49 0.44 21.48
CA TRP A 122 7.88 -0.45 22.58
C TRP A 122 9.30 -0.11 23.03
N LYS A 123 9.43 0.40 24.25
CA LYS A 123 10.69 0.88 24.83
C LYS A 123 11.39 1.93 23.94
N LEU A 124 12.53 1.60 23.34
CA LEU A 124 13.33 2.47 22.46
C LEU A 124 13.88 1.63 21.29
N PRO A 125 14.26 2.27 20.16
CA PRO A 125 15.01 1.58 19.11
C PRO A 125 16.25 0.89 19.68
N MET A 126 16.51 -0.34 19.23
CA MET A 126 17.50 -1.23 19.84
C MET A 126 18.91 -0.94 19.30
N PHE A 127 19.44 0.23 19.65
CA PHE A 127 20.79 0.64 19.26
C PHE A 127 21.84 -0.35 19.79
N GLY A 128 22.73 -0.82 18.92
CA GLY A 128 23.76 -1.79 19.28
C GLY A 128 23.26 -3.24 19.46
N CYS A 129 22.04 -3.55 19.01
CA CYS A 129 21.50 -4.91 19.00
C CYS A 129 22.44 -5.87 18.27
N ALA A 130 22.76 -6.99 18.93
CA ALA A 130 23.76 -7.95 18.42
C ALA A 130 23.15 -9.07 17.56
N GLY A 131 21.84 -9.29 17.60
CA GLY A 131 21.20 -10.35 16.82
C GLY A 131 19.69 -10.51 17.04
N GLY A 132 19.07 -11.35 16.21
CA GLY A 132 17.62 -11.63 16.25
C GLY A 132 17.08 -12.10 17.60
N ALA A 133 17.88 -12.80 18.41
CA ALA A 133 17.45 -13.32 19.70
C ALA A 133 17.04 -12.22 20.70
N GLU A 134 17.74 -11.08 20.70
CA GLU A 134 17.39 -9.95 21.58
C GLU A 134 16.06 -9.34 21.17
N VAL A 135 15.82 -9.19 19.87
CA VAL A 135 14.55 -8.67 19.33
C VAL A 135 13.39 -9.63 19.61
N LEU A 136 13.61 -10.94 19.48
CA LEU A 136 12.61 -11.95 19.81
C LEU A 136 12.24 -11.94 21.30
N ARG A 137 13.21 -11.74 22.20
CA ARG A 137 12.93 -11.59 23.63
C ARG A 137 12.03 -10.38 23.91
N GLU A 138 12.34 -9.24 23.30
CA GLU A 138 11.52 -8.02 23.43
C GLU A 138 10.12 -8.19 22.83
N LEU A 139 10.01 -8.92 21.72
CA LEU A 139 8.73 -9.28 21.11
C LEU A 139 7.89 -10.14 22.06
N ASP A 140 8.48 -11.16 22.69
CA ASP A 140 7.80 -12.03 23.64
C ASP A 140 7.36 -11.26 24.91
N GLU A 141 8.19 -10.33 25.40
CA GLU A 141 7.82 -9.44 26.50
C GLU A 141 6.63 -8.55 26.13
N CYS A 142 6.68 -7.90 24.96
CA CYS A 142 5.61 -7.04 24.47
C CYS A 142 4.30 -7.82 24.29
N ARG A 143 4.38 -9.03 23.73
CA ARG A 143 3.23 -9.93 23.56
C ARG A 143 2.62 -10.36 24.89
N ARG A 144 3.45 -10.60 25.91
CA ARG A 144 2.98 -11.00 27.24
C ARG A 144 2.25 -9.86 27.95
N GLU A 145 2.76 -8.64 27.81
CA GLU A 145 2.14 -7.44 28.40
C GLU A 145 0.85 -7.05 27.66
N TYR A 146 0.86 -7.13 26.33
CA TYR A 146 -0.24 -6.72 25.46
C TYR A 146 -0.64 -7.87 24.50
N PRO A 147 -1.30 -8.92 25.01
CA PRO A 147 -1.65 -10.10 24.21
C PRO A 147 -2.73 -9.81 23.14
N ASP A 148 -3.49 -8.73 23.32
CA ASP A 148 -4.54 -8.26 22.41
C ASP A 148 -4.06 -7.22 21.40
N ALA A 149 -2.76 -6.90 21.37
CA ALA A 149 -2.19 -5.90 20.46
C ALA A 149 -1.57 -6.53 19.19
N TYR A 150 -1.65 -5.79 18.09
CA TYR A 150 -0.78 -5.99 16.94
C TYR A 150 0.63 -5.52 17.31
N ILE A 151 1.64 -6.25 16.87
CA ILE A 151 3.04 -5.85 17.03
C ILE A 151 3.71 -5.90 15.67
N ARG A 152 4.38 -4.82 15.30
CA ARG A 152 5.18 -4.72 14.09
C ARG A 152 6.64 -4.44 14.44
N LEU A 153 7.52 -4.98 13.62
CA LEU A 153 8.92 -4.64 13.61
C LEU A 153 9.16 -3.60 12.55
N VAL A 154 9.81 -2.51 12.93
CA VAL A 154 10.26 -1.44 12.03
C VAL A 154 11.78 -1.33 12.09
N ALA A 155 12.38 -0.83 11.01
CA ALA A 155 13.82 -0.58 10.94
C ALA A 155 14.10 0.82 10.42
N PHE A 156 15.06 1.50 11.06
CA PHE A 156 15.46 2.85 10.71
C PHE A 156 16.89 2.90 10.16
N ASP A 157 17.07 3.71 9.12
CA ASP A 157 18.38 4.06 8.59
C ASP A 157 18.72 5.49 9.05
N GLY A 158 19.70 5.59 9.96
CA GLY A 158 20.13 6.88 10.51
C GLY A 158 20.82 7.78 9.48
N SER A 159 21.39 7.22 8.43
CA SER A 159 22.08 7.99 7.38
C SER A 159 21.08 8.64 6.43
N ARG A 160 20.06 7.88 6.02
CA ARG A 160 18.98 8.38 5.14
C ARG A 160 17.84 9.06 5.88
N GLN A 161 17.84 8.98 7.22
CA GLN A 161 16.80 9.53 8.09
C GLN A 161 15.39 9.03 7.73
N CYS A 162 15.26 7.74 7.42
CA CYS A 162 13.99 7.16 7.03
C CYS A 162 13.76 5.77 7.62
N GLN A 163 12.49 5.43 7.80
CA GLN A 163 12.07 4.06 8.06
C GLN A 163 12.20 3.24 6.77
N CYS A 164 13.06 2.22 6.80
CA CYS A 164 13.40 1.43 5.63
C CYS A 164 12.62 0.12 5.54
N MET A 165 12.11 -0.38 6.67
CA MET A 165 11.38 -1.63 6.74
C MET A 165 10.27 -1.55 7.79
N SER A 166 9.15 -2.23 7.53
CA SER A 166 8.05 -2.37 8.47
C SER A 166 7.21 -3.60 8.11
N PHE A 167 7.07 -4.54 9.03
CA PHE A 167 6.23 -5.72 8.85
C PHE A 167 5.65 -6.20 10.19
N VAL A 168 4.46 -6.77 10.14
CA VAL A 168 3.77 -7.28 11.34
C VAL A 168 4.35 -8.63 11.75
N VAL A 169 4.67 -8.76 13.04
CA VAL A 169 5.24 -9.96 13.66
C VAL A 169 4.26 -10.66 14.62
N HIS A 170 3.25 -9.94 15.12
CA HIS A 170 2.18 -10.49 15.96
C HIS A 170 0.82 -9.92 15.58
N LYS A 171 -0.21 -10.79 15.60
CA LYS A 171 -1.62 -10.43 15.43
C LYS A 171 -2.43 -11.00 16.59
N PRO A 172 -3.35 -10.24 17.19
CA PRO A 172 -4.21 -10.74 18.26
C PRO A 172 -5.08 -11.89 17.75
N GLY A 173 -5.32 -12.88 18.62
CA GLY A 173 -6.12 -14.07 18.27
C GLY A 173 -5.44 -15.05 17.31
N HIS A 174 -4.22 -14.77 16.84
CA HIS A 174 -3.44 -15.70 16.04
C HIS A 174 -2.43 -16.44 16.92
N ALA A 175 -2.60 -17.75 17.06
CA ALA A 175 -1.57 -18.61 17.67
C ALA A 175 -0.28 -18.52 16.84
N PRO A 176 0.91 -18.49 17.46
CA PRO A 176 2.16 -18.50 16.71
C PRO A 176 2.21 -19.76 15.85
N ALA A 177 2.64 -19.63 14.59
CA ALA A 177 2.81 -20.77 13.72
C ALA A 177 3.77 -21.79 14.38
N PRO A 178 3.43 -23.10 14.41
CA PRO A 178 4.34 -24.09 14.95
C PRO A 178 5.67 -24.01 14.20
N ALA A 179 6.79 -24.10 14.94
CA ALA A 179 8.11 -24.17 14.34
C ALA A 179 8.12 -25.31 13.31
N ALA A 180 8.56 -25.02 12.08
CA ALA A 180 8.67 -26.05 11.05
C ALA A 180 9.66 -27.12 11.55
N PRO A 181 9.43 -28.42 11.29
CA PRO A 181 10.42 -29.44 11.59
C PRO A 181 11.70 -29.10 10.81
N ALA A 182 12.83 -29.05 11.51
CA ALA A 182 14.14 -28.91 10.89
C ALA A 182 14.31 -30.00 9.82
N ALA A 183 14.58 -29.58 8.58
CA ALA A 183 14.85 -30.45 7.45
C ALA A 183 16.26 -31.07 7.54
#